data_AF-A0A2S9YQU2-F1
#
_entry.id   AF-A0A2S9YQU2-F1
#
_cell.length_a   1.000
_cell.length_b   1.000
_cell.length_c   1.000
_cell.angle_alpha   90.00
_cell.angle_beta   90.00
_cell.angle_gamma   90.00
#
_symmetry.space_group_name_H-M   'P 1'
#
loop_
_entity.id
_entity.type
_entity.pdbx_description
1 polymer ?
#
loop_
_entity_poly.entity_id
_entity_poly.type
_entity_poly.pdbx_seq_one_letter_code
_entity_poly.pdbx_strand_id
1 'polypeptide(L)'
;MSVYANSLSIVHQGDGKTHTCPIPDVCKTPSPAGPVPIPYVNVAMSSNLSGGSTTVKIQSCSVALESSSIAMSSGDEAGTAGGVISSKNMGKLSWSTSSPNVKFEGKGVVRFTDVAGHNGNQDNTFTLVVGDVNVAYPFESPDDLCPNCGEKASAHESDNFPLPESEDSQKSAEDFSNVILAGETTGGKQGMVGALVCECPPDATKHTYVAVAGQPSGPSSFKGWAGLASAAGMTPAVNVAPKDPMTVRTARGTEVALRKPIDGKHPPGQCAAQKMIMTALDNGCKPTSMTETWARRDKGHVTGHSIPSCPSCKDNIAAMLCPNPREGEAT
;
A
#
# COMPACT_ATOMS: atom_id res chain seq x y z
N MET A 1 2.41 29.41 11.99
CA MET A 1 3.80 29.02 11.64
C MET A 1 3.80 27.51 11.53
N SER A 2 4.14 26.99 10.35
CA SER A 2 4.15 25.55 10.10
C SER A 2 5.47 24.95 10.57
N VAL A 3 5.40 23.83 11.27
CA VAL A 3 6.57 23.02 11.67
C VAL A 3 6.58 21.78 10.79
N TYR A 4 7.77 21.34 10.38
CA TYR A 4 7.93 20.26 9.41
C TYR A 4 8.68 19.07 10.01
N ALA A 5 8.27 17.87 9.60
CA ALA A 5 8.97 16.61 9.83
C ALA A 5 9.09 15.90 8.48
N ASN A 6 10.31 15.49 8.10
CA ASN A 6 10.58 14.88 6.80
C ASN A 6 10.06 15.74 5.62
N SER A 7 10.29 17.05 5.68
CA SER A 7 9.81 18.03 4.69
C SER A 7 8.28 18.18 4.58
N LEU A 8 7.50 17.47 5.40
CA LEU A 8 6.03 17.54 5.42
C LEU A 8 5.55 18.28 6.67
N SER A 9 4.52 19.11 6.52
CA SER A 9 4.03 19.90 7.67
C SER A 9 3.38 18.98 8.70
N ILE A 10 3.73 19.14 9.98
CA ILE A 10 3.15 18.38 11.07
C ILE A 10 1.69 18.79 11.28
N VAL A 11 0.80 17.81 11.45
CA VAL A 11 -0.62 18.04 11.76
C VAL A 11 -0.76 18.37 13.24
N HIS A 12 -1.42 19.48 13.55
CA HIS A 12 -1.73 19.87 14.93
C HIS A 12 -3.13 20.50 14.99
N GLN A 13 -3.75 20.48 16.17
CA GLN A 13 -5.15 20.86 16.35
C GLN A 13 -5.49 22.28 15.86
N GLY A 14 -4.51 23.18 15.88
CA GLY A 14 -4.65 24.58 15.47
C GLY A 14 -4.18 24.89 14.04
N ASP A 15 -3.89 23.87 13.21
CA ASP A 15 -3.31 24.08 11.89
C ASP A 15 -4.32 24.51 10.81
N GLY A 16 -5.62 24.47 11.14
CA GLY A 16 -6.70 24.84 10.23
C GLY A 16 -6.88 23.90 9.03
N LYS A 17 -6.27 22.71 9.05
CA LYS A 17 -6.36 21.76 7.93
C LYS A 17 -7.68 21.00 7.95
N THR A 18 -8.17 20.77 6.74
CA THR A 18 -9.35 19.97 6.43
C THR A 18 -8.90 18.74 5.66
N HIS A 19 -9.23 17.58 6.20
CA HIS A 19 -8.96 16.27 5.62
C HIS A 19 -10.19 15.88 4.82
N THR A 20 -10.15 16.11 3.51
CA THR A 20 -11.23 15.73 2.61
C THR A 20 -10.91 14.37 2.00
N CYS A 21 -11.92 13.53 1.90
CA CYS A 21 -11.78 12.25 1.28
C CYS A 21 -11.75 12.38 -0.27
N PRO A 22 -10.68 11.95 -0.95
CA PRO A 22 -10.58 12.02 -2.41
C PRO A 22 -11.44 10.98 -3.14
N ILE A 23 -11.62 9.80 -2.55
CA ILE A 23 -12.44 8.71 -3.09
C ILE A 23 -13.82 8.79 -2.43
N PRO A 24 -14.94 8.79 -3.18
CA PRO A 24 -16.23 9.00 -2.56
C PRO A 24 -16.53 7.94 -1.51
N ASP A 25 -16.98 8.39 -0.35
CA ASP A 25 -17.44 7.57 0.75
C ASP A 25 -18.77 6.90 0.36
N VAL A 26 -18.71 5.67 -0.12
CA VAL A 26 -19.91 4.99 -0.64
C VAL A 26 -20.74 4.46 0.53
N CYS A 27 -21.81 5.17 0.86
CA CYS A 27 -22.72 4.79 1.95
C CYS A 27 -24.02 4.21 1.41
N LYS A 28 -24.58 3.26 2.17
CA LYS A 28 -25.92 2.72 1.94
C LYS A 28 -26.94 3.80 2.29
N THR A 29 -27.56 4.37 1.26
CA THR A 29 -28.54 5.44 1.39
C THR A 29 -29.94 4.88 1.24
N PRO A 30 -30.86 5.13 2.20
CA PRO A 30 -32.23 4.65 2.07
C PRO A 30 -32.90 5.18 0.79
N SER A 31 -33.57 4.28 0.06
CA SER A 31 -34.42 4.61 -1.07
C SER A 31 -35.73 3.82 -1.01
N PRO A 32 -36.78 4.20 -1.75
CA PRO A 32 -38.05 3.48 -1.77
C PRO A 32 -37.95 1.98 -2.17
N ALA A 33 -36.90 1.60 -2.90
CA ALA A 33 -36.65 0.22 -3.34
C ALA A 33 -35.64 -0.54 -2.46
N GLY A 34 -35.21 0.05 -1.32
CA GLY A 34 -34.16 -0.47 -0.45
C GLY A 34 -32.88 0.38 -0.48
N PRO A 35 -31.90 0.14 0.42
CA PRO A 35 -30.69 0.95 0.47
C PRO A 35 -29.86 0.82 -0.82
N VAL A 36 -29.43 1.96 -1.38
CA VAL A 36 -28.58 2.02 -2.58
C VAL A 36 -27.21 2.62 -2.23
N PRO A 37 -26.11 2.12 -2.81
CA PRO A 37 -24.79 2.68 -2.59
C PRO A 37 -24.68 4.05 -3.27
N ILE A 38 -24.44 5.11 -2.48
CA ILE A 38 -24.27 6.48 -2.99
C ILE A 38 -22.92 7.04 -2.53
N PRO A 39 -22.14 7.62 -3.45
CA PRO A 39 -20.89 8.31 -3.13
C PRO A 39 -21.13 9.62 -2.36
N TYR A 40 -20.48 9.79 -1.20
CA TYR A 40 -20.49 11.04 -0.41
C TYR A 40 -19.11 11.68 -0.31
N VAL A 41 -19.08 13.00 -0.14
CA VAL A 41 -17.85 13.71 0.22
C VAL A 41 -17.73 13.69 1.73
N ASN A 42 -16.70 13.04 2.27
CA ASN A 42 -16.47 12.98 3.71
C ASN A 42 -15.29 13.87 4.12
N VAL A 43 -15.46 14.66 5.16
CA VAL A 43 -14.53 15.71 5.60
C VAL A 43 -14.29 15.60 7.11
N ALA A 44 -13.03 15.65 7.53
CA ALA A 44 -12.63 15.70 8.94
C ALA A 44 -11.73 16.92 9.18
N MET A 45 -11.89 17.62 10.31
CA MET A 45 -11.12 18.84 10.60
C MET A 45 -10.10 18.62 11.71
N SER A 46 -8.85 19.08 11.53
CA SER A 46 -7.80 18.96 12.55
C SER A 46 -8.20 19.59 13.90
N SER A 47 -9.11 20.56 13.91
CA SER A 47 -9.67 21.15 15.14
C SER A 47 -10.30 20.12 16.07
N ASN A 48 -10.80 19.02 15.51
CA ASN A 48 -11.46 17.92 16.23
C ASN A 48 -10.47 16.80 16.60
N LEU A 49 -9.16 17.08 16.60
CA LEU A 49 -8.12 16.15 17.02
C LEU A 49 -8.38 15.65 18.45
N SER A 50 -8.32 14.33 18.60
CA SER A 50 -8.50 13.60 19.85
C SER A 50 -7.33 12.63 20.06
N GLY A 51 -6.87 12.53 21.31
CA GLY A 51 -5.72 11.70 21.67
C GLY A 51 -4.39 12.18 21.08
N GLY A 52 -4.24 13.50 20.87
CA GLY A 52 -2.99 14.15 20.49
C GLY A 52 -1.97 14.22 21.63
N SER A 53 -0.82 14.83 21.37
CA SER A 53 0.23 15.05 22.37
C SER A 53 -0.23 15.91 23.55
N THR A 54 0.37 15.69 24.72
CA THR A 54 0.02 16.39 25.97
C THR A 54 1.09 17.39 26.40
N THR A 55 2.36 17.04 26.22
CA THR A 55 3.56 17.79 26.60
C THR A 55 4.15 18.60 25.46
N VAL A 56 4.11 18.09 24.22
CA VAL A 56 4.58 18.80 23.04
C VAL A 56 3.43 19.57 22.41
N LYS A 57 3.64 20.85 22.09
CA LYS A 57 2.64 21.72 21.48
C LYS A 57 3.22 22.50 20.33
N ILE A 58 2.45 22.63 19.24
CA ILE A 58 2.73 23.55 18.14
C ILE A 58 1.68 24.65 18.21
N GLN A 59 2.12 25.90 18.35
CA GLN A 59 1.24 27.06 18.53
C GLN A 59 0.23 26.87 19.67
N SER A 60 0.69 26.35 20.82
CA SER A 60 -0.14 26.04 22.00
C SER A 60 -1.21 24.96 21.79
N CYS A 61 -1.24 24.31 20.62
CA CYS A 61 -2.17 23.26 20.27
C CYS A 61 -1.52 21.87 20.34
N SER A 62 -2.33 20.86 20.62
CA SER A 62 -1.92 19.46 20.63
C SER A 62 -1.51 19.00 19.22
N VAL A 63 -0.47 18.16 19.14
CA VAL A 63 0.08 17.61 17.90
C VAL A 63 -0.53 16.23 17.66
N ALA A 64 -0.86 15.92 16.40
CA ALA A 64 -1.32 14.60 16.03
C ALA A 64 -0.16 13.59 16.06
N LEU A 65 -0.36 12.47 16.74
CA LEU A 65 0.57 11.36 16.87
C LEU A 65 -0.03 10.12 16.20
N GLU A 66 0.77 9.09 15.97
CA GLU A 66 0.32 7.81 15.37
C GLU A 66 -0.86 7.16 16.12
N SER A 67 -1.06 7.49 17.40
CA SER A 67 -2.19 6.99 18.21
C SER A 67 -3.41 7.92 18.22
N SER A 68 -3.36 9.05 17.54
CA SER A 68 -4.39 10.08 17.55
C SER A 68 -5.48 9.77 16.51
N SER A 69 -6.59 10.51 16.61
CA SER A 69 -7.69 10.46 15.64
C SER A 69 -8.36 11.82 15.54
N ILE A 70 -9.12 12.07 14.49
CA ILE A 70 -10.12 13.15 14.48
C ILE A 70 -11.45 12.51 14.86
N ALA A 71 -12.06 13.01 15.93
CA ALA A 71 -13.16 12.29 16.60
C ALA A 71 -14.41 12.09 15.70
N MET A 72 -14.61 12.95 14.71
CA MET A 72 -15.78 12.96 13.85
C MET A 72 -15.44 13.53 12.48
N SER A 73 -16.04 12.92 11.46
CA SER A 73 -16.09 13.42 10.09
C SER A 73 -17.53 13.76 9.68
N SER A 74 -17.73 14.45 8.56
CA SER A 74 -19.01 15.00 8.10
C SER A 74 -19.15 14.96 6.58
N GLY A 75 -20.38 14.98 6.07
CA GLY A 75 -20.73 15.02 4.64
C GLY A 75 -21.28 13.70 4.08
N ASP A 76 -21.37 12.65 4.90
CA ASP A 76 -21.94 11.34 4.61
C ASP A 76 -23.25 11.03 5.39
N GLU A 77 -23.86 12.05 5.99
CA GLU A 77 -24.99 11.91 6.92
C GLU A 77 -26.23 11.31 6.26
N ALA A 78 -26.43 11.55 4.96
CA ALA A 78 -27.55 11.00 4.19
C ALA A 78 -27.45 9.47 3.98
N GLY A 79 -26.24 8.91 4.11
CA GLY A 79 -25.98 7.47 4.13
C GLY A 79 -26.33 6.81 5.46
N THR A 80 -27.56 6.95 5.95
CA THR A 80 -27.96 6.56 7.32
C THR A 80 -27.87 5.07 7.63
N ALA A 81 -27.75 4.19 6.63
CA ALA A 81 -27.45 2.77 6.81
C ALA A 81 -25.94 2.45 6.84
N GLY A 82 -25.11 3.50 6.87
CA GLY A 82 -23.65 3.47 7.02
C GLY A 82 -22.90 3.14 5.74
N GLY A 83 -21.57 3.28 5.78
CA GLY A 83 -20.66 2.87 4.72
C GLY A 83 -20.88 1.42 4.28
N VAL A 84 -20.66 1.13 3.00
CA VAL A 84 -20.73 -0.24 2.46
C VAL A 84 -19.78 -1.18 3.21
N ILE A 85 -18.60 -0.68 3.59
CA ILE A 85 -17.57 -1.40 4.33
C ILE A 85 -17.66 -1.09 5.83
N SER A 86 -17.64 0.18 6.21
CA SER A 86 -17.57 0.59 7.62
C SER A 86 -18.85 0.31 8.43
N SER A 87 -20.00 0.23 7.75
CA SER A 87 -21.34 0.29 8.35
C SER A 87 -21.53 1.46 9.31
N LYS A 88 -20.77 2.54 9.14
CA LYS A 88 -20.82 3.78 9.91
C LYS A 88 -20.94 4.98 8.97
N ASN A 89 -21.59 6.01 9.44
CA ASN A 89 -21.51 7.37 8.90
C ASN A 89 -20.94 8.29 10.00
N MET A 90 -20.36 9.43 9.63
CA MET A 90 -19.77 10.41 10.56
C MET A 90 -18.71 9.83 11.51
N GLY A 91 -17.97 8.82 11.08
CA GLY A 91 -17.03 8.13 11.95
C GLY A 91 -15.74 8.92 12.21
N LYS A 92 -14.87 8.38 13.07
CA LYS A 92 -13.56 8.96 13.32
C LYS A 92 -12.67 8.85 12.08
N LEU A 93 -11.73 9.79 11.93
CA LEU A 93 -10.57 9.64 11.06
C LEU A 93 -9.38 9.15 11.88
N SER A 94 -8.67 8.13 11.41
CA SER A 94 -7.41 7.66 12.01
C SER A 94 -6.29 7.62 10.98
N TRP A 95 -5.06 7.91 11.41
CA TRP A 95 -3.89 7.83 10.54
C TRP A 95 -3.26 6.44 10.60
N SER A 96 -2.99 5.89 9.42
CA SER A 96 -2.32 4.60 9.21
C SER A 96 -0.81 4.74 9.08
N THR A 97 -0.31 5.96 8.82
CA THR A 97 1.11 6.26 8.72
C THR A 97 1.46 7.50 9.55
N SER A 98 2.74 7.61 9.92
CA SER A 98 3.29 8.75 10.64
C SER A 98 4.79 8.86 10.34
N SER A 99 5.46 9.89 10.84
CA SER A 99 6.91 10.02 10.69
C SER A 99 7.66 8.82 11.26
N PRO A 100 8.56 8.18 10.49
CA PRO A 100 9.30 7.01 10.95
C PRO A 100 10.40 7.37 11.97
N ASN A 101 10.86 8.61 11.99
CA ASN A 101 12.03 9.04 12.76
C ASN A 101 11.85 10.33 13.57
N VAL A 102 10.84 11.16 13.29
CA VAL A 102 10.49 12.31 14.14
C VAL A 102 9.39 11.88 15.08
N LYS A 103 9.71 11.82 16.38
CA LYS A 103 8.82 11.32 17.41
C LYS A 103 8.57 12.35 18.49
N PHE A 104 7.31 12.55 18.84
CA PHE A 104 6.90 13.28 20.04
C PHE A 104 6.29 12.29 21.02
N GLU A 105 6.69 12.37 22.29
CA GLU A 105 6.20 11.45 23.34
C GLU A 105 6.44 9.96 23.01
N GLY A 106 7.52 9.68 22.29
CA GLY A 106 7.88 8.32 21.86
C GLY A 106 7.07 7.79 20.66
N LYS A 107 6.13 8.57 20.13
CA LYS A 107 5.25 8.21 19.02
C LYS A 107 5.58 9.01 17.76
N GLY A 108 5.43 8.40 16.59
CA GLY A 108 5.59 9.10 15.32
C GLY A 108 4.63 10.28 15.20
N VAL A 109 5.14 11.43 14.72
CA VAL A 109 4.28 12.60 14.46
C VAL A 109 3.53 12.43 13.15
N VAL A 110 2.24 12.77 13.13
CA VAL A 110 1.44 12.77 11.90
C VAL A 110 1.77 14.03 11.10
N ARG A 111 1.91 13.84 9.80
CA ARG A 111 2.32 14.83 8.81
C ARG A 111 1.25 14.97 7.73
N PHE A 112 1.31 16.08 7.03
CA PHE A 112 0.66 16.25 5.74
C PHE A 112 1.09 15.10 4.82
N THR A 113 0.13 14.54 4.07
CA THR A 113 0.23 13.31 3.24
C THR A 113 0.31 11.96 3.96
N ASP A 114 0.34 11.92 5.30
CA ASP A 114 0.21 10.62 5.99
C ASP A 114 -1.20 10.04 5.74
N VAL A 115 -1.24 8.77 5.32
CA VAL A 115 -2.45 8.00 5.03
C VAL A 115 -3.38 8.03 6.23
N ALA A 116 -4.63 8.39 6.00
CA ALA A 116 -5.71 8.33 6.96
C ALA A 116 -6.92 7.59 6.41
N GLY A 117 -7.66 6.95 7.28
CA GLY A 117 -8.93 6.30 6.97
C GLY A 117 -10.09 7.08 7.56
N HIS A 118 -11.19 7.19 6.82
CA HIS A 118 -12.43 7.80 7.29
C HIS A 118 -13.46 6.73 7.65
N ASN A 119 -14.33 7.06 8.60
CA ASN A 119 -15.43 6.23 9.10
C ASN A 119 -15.04 5.06 10.04
N GLY A 120 -13.85 5.11 10.64
CA GLY A 120 -13.46 4.31 11.80
C GLY A 120 -12.83 2.96 11.47
N ASN A 121 -12.79 2.03 12.44
CA ASN A 121 -11.94 0.82 12.44
C ASN A 121 -12.00 -0.12 11.21
N GLN A 122 -12.96 0.06 10.31
CA GLN A 122 -13.07 -0.56 8.99
C GLN A 122 -13.33 0.61 8.05
N ASP A 123 -12.28 1.28 7.59
CA ASP A 123 -12.43 2.56 6.88
C ASP A 123 -13.22 2.34 5.58
N ASN A 124 -14.26 3.14 5.36
CA ASN A 124 -15.08 3.02 4.14
C ASN A 124 -14.37 3.61 2.92
N THR A 125 -13.39 4.45 3.18
CA THR A 125 -12.60 5.18 2.20
C THR A 125 -11.31 5.66 2.85
N PHE A 126 -10.25 5.70 2.07
CA PHE A 126 -8.92 6.11 2.50
C PHE A 126 -8.59 7.48 1.91
N THR A 127 -8.06 8.38 2.75
CA THR A 127 -7.46 9.64 2.32
C THR A 127 -5.93 9.52 2.38
N LEU A 128 -5.27 9.73 1.25
CA LEU A 128 -4.00 10.44 1.24
C LEU A 128 -4.38 11.91 1.27
N VAL A 129 -3.84 12.69 2.21
CA VAL A 129 -4.06 14.15 2.19
C VAL A 129 -3.70 14.64 0.78
N VAL A 130 -4.69 15.09 0.03
CA VAL A 130 -4.64 15.09 -1.44
C VAL A 130 -3.56 16.02 -1.97
N GLY A 131 -2.69 15.43 -2.78
CA GLY A 131 -1.65 16.02 -3.60
C GLY A 131 -0.87 14.86 -4.21
N ASP A 132 -1.41 14.34 -5.31
CA ASP A 132 -0.92 13.22 -6.12
C ASP A 132 -0.99 11.80 -5.50
N VAL A 133 -1.66 10.93 -6.27
CA VAL A 133 -1.61 9.47 -6.12
C VAL A 133 -0.15 9.01 -6.18
N ASN A 134 0.20 8.01 -5.36
CA ASN A 134 1.12 6.91 -5.66
C ASN A 134 1.75 6.42 -4.35
N VAL A 135 1.30 5.27 -3.85
CA VAL A 135 2.23 4.39 -3.12
C VAL A 135 3.22 3.93 -4.20
N ALA A 136 4.29 4.69 -4.38
CA ALA A 136 5.29 4.40 -5.39
C ALA A 136 6.07 3.15 -4.96
N TYR A 137 5.96 2.05 -5.70
CA TYR A 137 6.92 0.95 -5.54
C TYR A 137 8.11 1.21 -6.46
N PRO A 138 9.35 1.34 -5.99
CA PRO A 138 9.86 1.20 -4.61
C PRO A 138 10.03 2.49 -3.78
N PHE A 139 9.63 3.65 -4.29
CA PHE A 139 9.95 4.97 -3.74
C PHE A 139 8.89 5.51 -2.76
N GLU A 140 9.30 6.17 -1.70
CA GLU A 140 8.36 6.82 -0.78
C GLU A 140 8.03 8.26 -1.19
N SER A 141 8.86 8.84 -2.08
CA SER A 141 8.71 10.19 -2.61
C SER A 141 9.12 10.26 -4.09
N PRO A 142 8.48 11.12 -4.91
CA PRO A 142 8.95 11.42 -6.28
C PRO A 142 10.39 11.97 -6.32
N ASP A 143 10.87 12.56 -5.22
CA ASP A 143 12.24 13.07 -5.10
C ASP A 143 13.27 12.01 -4.66
N ASP A 144 12.85 10.79 -4.32
CA ASP A 144 13.78 9.72 -3.95
C ASP A 144 14.68 9.34 -5.13
N LEU A 145 15.95 9.07 -4.86
CA LEU A 145 16.88 8.63 -5.89
C LEU A 145 16.71 7.12 -6.15
N CYS A 146 16.61 6.77 -7.42
CA CYS A 146 16.57 5.40 -7.88
C CYS A 146 17.89 4.69 -7.53
N PRO A 147 17.88 3.61 -6.73
CA PRO A 147 19.10 2.89 -6.37
C PRO A 147 19.70 2.13 -7.57
N ASN A 148 19.00 2.10 -8.72
CA ASN A 148 19.56 1.60 -9.95
C ASN A 148 20.36 2.68 -10.69
N CYS A 149 19.70 3.73 -11.19
CA CYS A 149 20.31 4.72 -12.08
C CYS A 149 20.76 6.03 -11.40
N GLY A 150 20.39 6.27 -10.14
CA GLY A 150 20.69 7.52 -9.43
C GLY A 150 19.77 8.70 -9.76
N GLU A 151 18.91 8.59 -10.77
CA GLU A 151 17.91 9.60 -11.11
C GLU A 151 16.73 9.63 -10.13
N LYS A 152 16.03 10.76 -10.04
CA LYS A 152 14.83 10.89 -9.20
C LYS A 152 13.71 9.93 -9.64
N ALA A 153 12.90 9.46 -8.71
CA ALA A 153 11.73 8.63 -8.97
C ALA A 153 10.79 9.28 -10.01
N SER A 154 10.58 10.61 -9.92
CA SER A 154 9.77 11.38 -10.86
C SER A 154 10.29 11.33 -12.31
N ALA A 155 11.57 11.04 -12.53
CA ALA A 155 12.15 10.93 -13.86
C ALA A 155 11.74 9.64 -14.59
N HIS A 156 11.03 8.74 -13.93
CA HIS A 156 10.64 7.43 -14.45
C HIS A 156 9.13 7.28 -14.66
N GLU A 157 8.30 8.24 -14.21
CA GLU A 157 6.84 8.08 -14.14
C GLU A 157 6.19 7.75 -15.49
N SER A 158 6.77 8.18 -16.60
CA SER A 158 6.35 7.85 -17.97
C SER A 158 6.48 6.36 -18.33
N ASP A 159 7.28 5.61 -17.56
CA ASP A 159 7.70 4.24 -17.88
C ASP A 159 7.02 3.18 -17.00
N ASN A 160 5.93 3.53 -16.32
CA ASN A 160 5.25 2.68 -15.32
C ASN A 160 6.21 2.23 -14.20
N PHE A 161 7.16 3.08 -13.85
CA PHE A 161 8.07 2.92 -12.73
C PHE A 161 8.19 4.28 -12.02
N PRO A 162 7.91 4.42 -10.71
CA PRO A 162 7.40 3.40 -9.81
C PRO A 162 6.05 2.83 -10.26
N LEU A 163 5.75 1.60 -9.83
CA LEU A 163 4.44 1.00 -10.10
C LEU A 163 3.37 1.69 -9.25
N PRO A 164 2.32 2.26 -9.84
CA PRO A 164 1.21 2.84 -9.10
C PRO A 164 0.29 1.74 -8.54
N GLU A 165 -0.65 2.13 -7.68
CA GLU A 165 -1.80 1.30 -7.35
C GLU A 165 -2.97 1.59 -8.30
N SER A 166 -3.74 0.56 -8.62
CA SER A 166 -5.01 0.64 -9.34
C SER A 166 -6.13 -0.05 -8.55
N GLU A 167 -7.39 0.28 -8.86
CA GLU A 167 -8.57 -0.40 -8.30
C GLU A 167 -8.47 -1.92 -8.48
N ASP A 168 -7.97 -2.37 -9.63
CA ASP A 168 -7.80 -3.78 -9.95
C ASP A 168 -6.76 -4.47 -9.07
N SER A 169 -5.60 -3.81 -8.86
CA SER A 169 -4.55 -4.34 -7.99
C SER A 169 -5.00 -4.39 -6.52
N GLN A 170 -5.73 -3.37 -6.05
CA GLN A 170 -6.24 -3.31 -4.69
C GLN A 170 -7.31 -4.38 -4.45
N LYS A 171 -8.31 -4.45 -5.34
CA LYS A 171 -9.38 -5.45 -5.26
C LYS A 171 -8.82 -6.88 -5.32
N SER A 172 -7.88 -7.12 -6.23
CA SER A 172 -7.29 -8.46 -6.37
C SER A 172 -6.47 -8.85 -5.14
N ALA A 173 -5.74 -7.90 -4.52
CA ALA A 173 -5.00 -8.15 -3.29
C ALA A 173 -5.95 -8.43 -2.11
N GLU A 174 -7.07 -7.72 -2.03
CA GLU A 174 -8.11 -7.95 -1.02
C GLU A 174 -8.79 -9.32 -1.20
N ASP A 175 -9.29 -9.60 -2.41
CA ASP A 175 -9.94 -10.87 -2.75
C ASP A 175 -9.01 -12.04 -2.46
N PHE A 176 -7.74 -11.92 -2.85
CA PHE A 176 -6.74 -12.95 -2.59
C PHE A 176 -6.43 -13.10 -1.09
N SER A 177 -6.34 -11.99 -0.34
CA SER A 177 -6.19 -12.04 1.11
C SER A 177 -7.34 -12.79 1.78
N ASN A 178 -8.57 -12.56 1.33
CA ASN A 178 -9.76 -13.27 1.80
C ASN A 178 -9.66 -14.77 1.52
N VAL A 179 -9.29 -15.17 0.30
CA VAL A 179 -9.10 -16.59 -0.08
C VAL A 179 -8.04 -17.27 0.80
N ILE A 180 -6.86 -16.65 0.95
CA ILE A 180 -5.76 -17.25 1.72
C ILE A 180 -6.12 -17.37 3.19
N LEU A 181 -6.69 -16.32 3.77
CA LEU A 181 -7.02 -16.31 5.18
C LEU A 181 -8.18 -17.25 5.50
N ALA A 182 -9.13 -17.44 4.57
CA ALA A 182 -10.21 -18.42 4.66
C ALA A 182 -9.72 -19.87 4.52
N GLY A 183 -8.63 -20.10 3.78
CA GLY A 183 -8.10 -21.44 3.51
C GLY A 183 -7.59 -22.18 4.75
N GLU A 184 -7.86 -23.48 4.81
CA GLU A 184 -7.44 -24.36 5.92
C GLU A 184 -5.91 -24.52 6.01
N THR A 185 -5.19 -24.29 4.91
CA THR A 185 -3.73 -24.53 4.82
C THR A 185 -2.89 -23.49 5.57
N THR A 186 -3.50 -22.40 6.02
CA THR A 186 -2.78 -21.24 6.55
C THR A 186 -2.81 -21.15 8.07
N GLY A 187 -3.67 -21.92 8.75
CA GLY A 187 -3.67 -22.04 10.22
C GLY A 187 -3.75 -20.70 10.97
N GLY A 188 -4.41 -19.69 10.40
CA GLY A 188 -4.53 -18.36 11.01
C GLY A 188 -3.26 -17.52 11.00
N LYS A 189 -2.28 -17.87 10.15
CA LYS A 189 -1.04 -17.10 9.98
C LYS A 189 -1.31 -15.75 9.29
N GLN A 190 -0.30 -14.88 9.37
CA GLN A 190 -0.30 -13.54 8.80
C GLN A 190 0.94 -13.32 7.95
N GLY A 191 0.86 -12.44 6.95
CA GLY A 191 2.00 -12.12 6.10
C GLY A 191 1.65 -11.16 4.97
N MET A 192 2.68 -10.72 4.26
CA MET A 192 2.50 -9.90 3.06
C MET A 192 1.87 -10.70 1.93
N VAL A 193 0.83 -10.12 1.35
CA VAL A 193 0.08 -10.60 0.19
C VAL A 193 0.10 -9.47 -0.84
N GLY A 194 0.16 -9.79 -2.12
CA GLY A 194 0.10 -8.78 -3.16
C GLY A 194 -0.59 -9.26 -4.43
N ALA A 195 -0.97 -8.27 -5.23
CA ALA A 195 -1.47 -8.46 -6.58
C ALA A 195 -0.77 -7.46 -7.53
N LEU A 196 -0.34 -7.97 -8.68
CA LEU A 196 0.31 -7.23 -9.74
C LEU A 196 -0.54 -7.33 -11.00
N VAL A 197 -0.97 -6.19 -11.51
CA VAL A 197 -1.64 -6.08 -12.80
C VAL A 197 -0.57 -5.82 -13.87
N CYS A 198 -0.68 -6.54 -14.98
CA CYS A 198 0.21 -6.46 -16.12
C CYS A 198 -0.57 -6.44 -17.42
N GLU A 199 0.07 -5.96 -18.48
CA GLU A 199 -0.33 -6.19 -19.87
C GLU A 199 0.54 -7.31 -20.45
N CYS A 200 -0.08 -8.42 -20.85
CA CYS A 200 0.62 -9.61 -21.33
C CYS A 200 0.43 -9.82 -22.84
N PRO A 201 1.45 -10.30 -23.57
CA PRO A 201 1.32 -10.70 -24.97
C PRO A 201 0.32 -11.88 -25.14
N PRO A 202 -0.25 -12.07 -26.34
CA PRO A 202 0.04 -11.38 -27.59
C PRO A 202 -0.65 -10.01 -27.76
N ASP A 203 -1.82 -9.79 -27.14
CA ASP A 203 -2.67 -8.62 -27.44
C ASP A 203 -2.73 -7.58 -26.30
N ALA A 204 -1.65 -7.47 -25.51
CA ALA A 204 -1.62 -6.64 -24.30
C ALA A 204 -2.80 -6.92 -23.35
N THR A 205 -3.21 -8.19 -23.27
CA THR A 205 -4.31 -8.61 -22.41
C THR A 205 -3.97 -8.34 -20.96
N LYS A 206 -4.90 -7.71 -20.24
CA LYS A 206 -4.75 -7.47 -18.81
C LYS A 206 -4.71 -8.79 -18.06
N HIS A 207 -3.67 -8.98 -17.27
CA HIS A 207 -3.45 -10.16 -16.45
C HIS A 207 -3.10 -9.76 -15.03
N THR A 208 -3.58 -10.51 -14.04
CA THR A 208 -3.29 -10.23 -12.63
C THR A 208 -2.60 -11.43 -12.00
N TYR A 209 -1.36 -11.22 -11.58
CA TYR A 209 -0.62 -12.18 -10.76
C TYR A 209 -0.81 -11.89 -9.29
N VAL A 210 -0.99 -12.92 -8.48
CA VAL A 210 -1.06 -12.80 -7.03
C VAL A 210 0.07 -13.57 -6.36
N ALA A 211 0.59 -13.05 -5.25
CA ALA A 211 1.65 -13.73 -4.51
C ALA A 211 1.61 -13.45 -3.01
N VAL A 212 2.32 -14.30 -2.27
CA VAL A 212 2.63 -14.05 -0.85
C VAL A 212 4.13 -14.02 -0.63
N ALA A 213 4.57 -13.27 0.38
CA ALA A 213 5.95 -13.33 0.84
C ALA A 213 6.25 -14.65 1.54
N GLY A 214 7.51 -15.10 1.45
CA GLY A 214 7.99 -16.34 2.03
C GLY A 214 8.64 -17.25 0.99
N GLN A 215 8.93 -18.49 1.37
CA GLN A 215 9.59 -19.50 0.54
C GLN A 215 8.62 -20.64 0.20
N PRO A 216 8.87 -21.39 -0.89
CA PRO A 216 8.00 -22.51 -1.30
C PRO A 216 7.97 -23.67 -0.30
N SER A 217 9.06 -23.91 0.43
CA SER A 217 9.17 -24.94 1.46
C SER A 217 9.70 -24.35 2.78
N GLY A 218 9.55 -25.09 3.89
CA GLY A 218 9.98 -24.62 5.21
C GLY A 218 8.97 -23.69 5.90
N PRO A 219 9.41 -22.84 6.86
CA PRO A 219 8.52 -21.90 7.53
C PRO A 219 8.10 -20.77 6.58
N SER A 220 6.88 -20.87 6.07
CA SER A 220 6.19 -19.78 5.36
C SER A 220 4.87 -19.43 6.05
N SER A 221 4.48 -18.15 5.94
CA SER A 221 3.24 -17.61 6.48
C SER A 221 2.02 -18.26 5.84
N PHE A 222 2.04 -18.52 4.54
CA PHE A 222 0.90 -19.11 3.84
C PHE A 222 1.35 -20.32 3.03
N LYS A 223 1.37 -21.51 3.66
CA LYS A 223 1.75 -22.74 2.96
C LYS A 223 0.64 -23.13 1.96
N GLY A 224 1.04 -23.55 0.76
CA GLY A 224 0.11 -23.97 -0.28
C GLY A 224 -0.71 -22.83 -0.91
N TRP A 225 -0.36 -21.56 -0.65
CA TRP A 225 -1.09 -20.38 -1.13
C TRP A 225 -1.35 -20.40 -2.64
N ALA A 226 -0.40 -20.89 -3.45
CA ALA A 226 -0.52 -20.92 -4.90
C ALA A 226 -1.65 -21.87 -5.34
N GLY A 227 -1.78 -23.01 -4.67
CA GLY A 227 -2.89 -23.95 -4.92
C GLY A 227 -4.25 -23.34 -4.54
N LEU A 228 -4.32 -22.60 -3.44
CA LEU A 228 -5.53 -21.87 -3.04
C LEU A 228 -5.90 -20.78 -4.05
N ALA A 229 -4.91 -20.01 -4.52
CA ALA A 229 -5.11 -18.99 -5.55
C ALA A 229 -5.71 -19.61 -6.83
N SER A 230 -5.09 -20.68 -7.33
CA SER A 230 -5.57 -21.38 -8.53
C SER A 230 -6.97 -21.97 -8.34
N ALA A 231 -7.26 -22.57 -7.17
CA ALA A 231 -8.58 -23.10 -6.87
C ALA A 231 -9.67 -22.01 -6.82
N ALA A 232 -9.30 -20.78 -6.47
CA ALA A 232 -10.17 -19.61 -6.49
C ALA A 232 -10.24 -18.91 -7.86
N GLY A 233 -9.62 -19.49 -8.91
CA GLY A 233 -9.60 -18.90 -10.26
C GLY A 233 -8.63 -17.72 -10.42
N MET A 234 -7.76 -17.49 -9.44
CA MET A 234 -6.71 -16.46 -9.51
C MET A 234 -5.44 -17.04 -10.13
N THR A 235 -4.58 -16.19 -10.69
CA THR A 235 -3.31 -16.64 -11.27
C THR A 235 -2.16 -16.41 -10.29
N PRO A 236 -1.63 -17.46 -9.64
CA PRO A 236 -0.49 -17.31 -8.75
C PRO A 236 0.79 -17.00 -9.53
N ALA A 237 1.60 -16.09 -9.00
CA ALA A 237 2.99 -15.94 -9.44
C ALA A 237 3.81 -17.20 -9.12
N VAL A 238 4.91 -17.40 -9.85
CA VAL A 238 5.85 -18.49 -9.59
C VAL A 238 6.46 -18.30 -8.21
N ASN A 239 6.27 -19.30 -7.34
CA ASN A 239 6.81 -19.27 -5.98
C ASN A 239 8.27 -19.76 -5.98
N VAL A 240 9.20 -18.86 -6.33
CA VAL A 240 10.63 -19.18 -6.43
C VAL A 240 11.26 -19.45 -5.07
N ALA A 241 12.28 -20.33 -5.05
CA ALA A 241 13.14 -20.50 -3.89
C ALA A 241 14.08 -19.28 -3.77
N PRO A 242 14.14 -18.59 -2.62
CA PRO A 242 15.00 -17.43 -2.48
C PRO A 242 16.49 -17.79 -2.63
N LYS A 243 17.26 -16.94 -3.32
CA LYS A 243 18.68 -17.17 -3.61
C LYS A 243 19.43 -15.84 -3.68
N ASP A 244 20.69 -15.85 -3.28
CA ASP A 244 21.61 -14.71 -3.45
C ASP A 244 22.97 -15.21 -3.99
N PRO A 245 23.38 -14.84 -5.22
CA PRO A 245 22.64 -14.01 -6.17
C PRO A 245 21.51 -14.77 -6.89
N MET A 246 20.51 -14.02 -7.36
CA MET A 246 19.42 -14.50 -8.22
C MET A 246 19.44 -13.76 -9.55
N THR A 247 19.67 -14.48 -10.65
CA THR A 247 19.56 -13.91 -12.00
C THR A 247 18.10 -13.77 -12.38
N VAL A 248 17.72 -12.58 -12.86
CA VAL A 248 16.36 -12.27 -13.31
C VAL A 248 16.40 -11.48 -14.61
N ARG A 249 15.34 -11.61 -15.41
CA ARG A 249 15.10 -10.75 -16.57
C ARG A 249 14.55 -9.40 -16.10
N THR A 250 15.01 -8.31 -16.72
CA THR A 250 14.52 -6.95 -16.48
C THR A 250 13.41 -6.57 -17.46
N ALA A 251 12.70 -5.49 -17.17
CA ALA A 251 11.74 -4.85 -18.09
C ALA A 251 12.38 -4.44 -19.43
N ARG A 252 13.71 -4.24 -19.45
CA ARG A 252 14.50 -3.93 -20.65
C ARG A 252 14.88 -5.17 -21.46
N GLY A 253 14.53 -6.36 -20.97
CA GLY A 253 14.87 -7.64 -21.60
C GLY A 253 16.30 -8.12 -21.33
N THR A 254 17.08 -7.41 -20.53
CA THR A 254 18.44 -7.82 -20.09
C THR A 254 18.37 -8.70 -18.85
N GLU A 255 19.44 -9.43 -18.55
CA GLU A 255 19.58 -10.17 -17.29
C GLU A 255 20.39 -9.38 -16.27
N VAL A 256 19.93 -9.39 -15.01
CA VAL A 256 20.66 -8.80 -13.87
C VAL A 256 20.73 -9.78 -12.72
N ALA A 257 21.81 -9.69 -11.93
CA ALA A 257 21.97 -10.47 -10.71
C ALA A 257 21.48 -9.67 -9.49
N LEU A 258 20.30 -10.03 -8.98
CA LEU A 258 19.77 -9.50 -7.73
C LEU A 258 20.58 -10.03 -6.54
N ARG A 259 20.78 -9.17 -5.56
CA ARG A 259 21.49 -9.50 -4.31
C ARG A 259 20.72 -9.00 -3.11
N LYS A 260 20.94 -9.60 -1.95
CA LYS A 260 20.39 -9.06 -0.70
C LYS A 260 21.18 -7.80 -0.32
N PRO A 261 20.54 -6.64 -0.14
CA PRO A 261 21.28 -5.47 0.34
C PRO A 261 21.73 -5.68 1.79
N ILE A 262 22.70 -4.85 2.21
CA ILE A 262 23.35 -4.96 3.53
C ILE A 262 22.31 -4.81 4.65
N ASP A 263 21.39 -3.86 4.48
CA ASP A 263 20.25 -3.58 5.37
C ASP A 263 19.01 -4.46 5.07
N GLY A 264 19.07 -5.26 4.00
CA GLY A 264 18.03 -6.20 3.61
C GLY A 264 17.95 -7.42 4.52
N LYS A 265 16.75 -7.72 5.02
CA LYS A 265 16.48 -8.91 5.86
C LYS A 265 16.25 -10.18 5.04
N HIS A 266 15.90 -10.08 3.77
CA HIS A 266 15.43 -11.22 2.96
C HIS A 266 16.19 -11.33 1.64
N PRO A 267 16.70 -12.51 1.26
CA PRO A 267 17.28 -12.74 -0.06
C PRO A 267 16.27 -12.48 -1.20
N PRO A 268 16.76 -12.20 -2.42
CA PRO A 268 15.94 -12.12 -3.62
C PRO A 268 15.01 -13.33 -3.80
N GLY A 269 13.80 -13.08 -4.29
CA GLY A 269 12.75 -14.07 -4.52
C GLY A 269 11.88 -14.36 -3.31
N GLN A 270 12.14 -13.76 -2.14
CA GLN A 270 11.34 -14.00 -0.94
C GLN A 270 10.10 -13.09 -0.83
N CYS A 271 10.15 -11.86 -1.35
CA CYS A 271 9.05 -10.90 -1.25
C CYS A 271 7.94 -11.20 -2.27
N ALA A 272 6.69 -10.81 -1.99
CA ALA A 272 5.57 -11.09 -2.89
C ALA A 272 5.72 -10.29 -4.19
N ALA A 273 5.99 -8.98 -4.10
CA ALA A 273 6.28 -8.12 -5.25
C ALA A 273 7.35 -8.69 -6.19
N GLN A 274 8.48 -9.15 -5.65
CA GLN A 274 9.56 -9.71 -6.46
C GLN A 274 9.09 -10.93 -7.27
N LYS A 275 8.34 -11.85 -6.67
CA LYS A 275 7.82 -13.03 -7.37
C LYS A 275 6.88 -12.65 -8.50
N MET A 276 5.97 -11.70 -8.25
CA MET A 276 5.01 -11.25 -9.23
C MET A 276 5.72 -10.58 -10.41
N ILE A 277 6.64 -9.66 -10.14
CA ILE A 277 7.39 -8.95 -11.17
C ILE A 277 8.25 -9.92 -11.98
N MET A 278 9.01 -10.81 -11.33
CA MET A 278 9.80 -11.84 -12.02
C MET A 278 8.92 -12.70 -12.92
N THR A 279 7.78 -13.17 -12.40
CA THR A 279 6.84 -13.99 -13.19
C THR A 279 6.29 -13.22 -14.38
N ALA A 280 5.92 -11.96 -14.21
CA ALA A 280 5.43 -11.12 -15.29
C ALA A 280 6.49 -10.93 -16.38
N LEU A 281 7.72 -10.58 -15.99
CA LEU A 281 8.83 -10.34 -16.91
C LEU A 281 9.26 -11.62 -17.66
N ASP A 282 9.27 -12.77 -16.99
CA ASP A 282 9.56 -14.07 -17.61
C ASP A 282 8.52 -14.45 -18.66
N ASN A 283 7.25 -14.07 -18.45
CA ASN A 283 6.16 -14.25 -19.42
C ASN A 283 6.11 -13.14 -20.48
N GLY A 284 7.06 -12.19 -20.47
CA GLY A 284 7.07 -11.05 -21.40
C GLY A 284 5.96 -10.04 -21.16
N CYS A 285 5.32 -10.06 -20.00
CA CYS A 285 4.31 -9.09 -19.61
C CYS A 285 4.95 -7.79 -19.12
N LYS A 286 4.27 -6.68 -19.35
CA LYS A 286 4.62 -5.36 -18.82
C LYS A 286 3.83 -5.09 -17.52
N PRO A 287 4.49 -4.97 -16.36
CA PRO A 287 3.87 -4.50 -15.12
C PRO A 287 3.23 -3.11 -15.29
N THR A 288 2.02 -2.92 -14.74
CA THR A 288 1.30 -1.63 -14.84
C THR A 288 0.85 -1.08 -13.49
N SER A 289 0.44 -1.92 -12.54
CA SER A 289 0.12 -1.48 -11.18
C SER A 289 0.26 -2.62 -10.18
N MET A 290 0.52 -2.30 -8.92
CA MET A 290 0.76 -3.29 -7.89
C MET A 290 0.29 -2.81 -6.52
N THR A 291 -0.35 -3.71 -5.77
CA THR A 291 -0.68 -3.50 -4.36
C THR A 291 -0.09 -4.64 -3.54
N GLU A 292 0.60 -4.33 -2.45
CA GLU A 292 0.89 -5.29 -1.38
C GLU A 292 0.26 -4.82 -0.07
N THR A 293 -0.29 -5.76 0.69
CA THR A 293 -0.93 -5.51 1.96
C THR A 293 -0.52 -6.59 2.97
N TRP A 294 -0.42 -6.22 4.23
CA TRP A 294 -0.24 -7.19 5.30
C TRP A 294 -1.57 -7.85 5.66
N ALA A 295 -1.75 -9.09 5.24
CA ALA A 295 -2.96 -9.85 5.52
C ALA A 295 -2.88 -10.52 6.89
N ARG A 296 -3.85 -10.21 7.76
CA ARG A 296 -4.04 -10.87 9.06
C ARG A 296 -5.53 -11.12 9.32
N ARG A 297 -5.84 -12.28 9.92
CA ARG A 297 -7.15 -12.59 10.48
C ARG A 297 -7.26 -12.02 11.90
N ASP A 298 -8.18 -11.09 12.14
CA ASP A 298 -8.51 -10.56 13.48
C ASP A 298 -10.01 -10.72 13.75
N LYS A 299 -10.37 -11.44 14.82
CA LYS A 299 -11.76 -11.65 15.28
C LYS A 299 -12.77 -11.94 14.15
N GLY A 300 -12.41 -12.82 13.22
CA GLY A 300 -13.27 -13.23 12.11
C GLY A 300 -13.28 -12.30 10.89
N HIS A 301 -12.55 -11.18 10.93
CA HIS A 301 -12.41 -10.23 9.82
C HIS A 301 -10.99 -10.23 9.27
N VAL A 302 -10.86 -9.94 7.97
CA VAL A 302 -9.57 -9.73 7.32
C VAL A 302 -9.19 -8.27 7.51
N THR A 303 -7.98 -8.04 8.02
CA THR A 303 -7.41 -6.71 8.17
C THR A 303 -6.19 -6.62 7.28
N GLY A 304 -6.13 -5.56 6.47
CA GLY A 304 -5.03 -5.21 5.60
C GLY A 304 -4.55 -3.80 5.90
N HIS A 305 -3.24 -3.58 5.90
CA HIS A 305 -2.67 -2.23 5.91
C HIS A 305 -1.46 -2.20 4.97
N SER A 306 -1.25 -1.03 4.35
CA SER A 306 -0.08 -0.80 3.52
C SER A 306 1.17 -0.78 4.40
N ILE A 307 2.24 -1.43 3.94
CA ILE A 307 3.55 -1.45 4.58
C ILE A 307 4.58 -0.91 3.59
N PRO A 308 5.49 0.00 4.01
CA PRO A 308 6.57 0.47 3.15
C PRO A 308 7.40 -0.69 2.58
N SER A 309 7.91 -0.50 1.37
CA SER A 309 8.83 -1.45 0.73
C SER A 309 10.03 -1.74 1.62
N CYS A 310 10.33 -3.03 1.85
CA CYS A 310 11.57 -3.41 2.55
C CYS A 310 12.81 -3.05 1.71
N PRO A 311 14.01 -2.86 2.30
CA PRO A 311 15.20 -2.48 1.55
C PRO A 311 15.51 -3.41 0.36
N SER A 312 15.32 -4.73 0.54
CA SER A 312 15.50 -5.70 -0.54
C SER A 312 14.47 -5.53 -1.68
N CYS A 313 13.24 -5.10 -1.39
CA CYS A 313 12.29 -4.71 -2.43
C CYS A 313 12.74 -3.44 -3.12
N LYS A 314 13.23 -2.44 -2.36
CA LYS A 314 13.64 -1.17 -2.93
C LYS A 314 14.71 -1.31 -3.99
N ASP A 315 15.77 -2.05 -3.67
CA ASP A 315 16.88 -2.24 -4.58
C ASP A 315 16.54 -3.19 -5.73
N ASN A 316 15.94 -4.35 -5.43
CA ASN A 316 15.73 -5.38 -6.45
C ASN A 316 14.62 -5.00 -7.44
N ILE A 317 13.56 -4.33 -6.99
CA ILE A 317 12.50 -3.87 -7.91
C ILE A 317 13.05 -2.78 -8.81
N ALA A 318 13.86 -1.85 -8.29
CA ALA A 318 14.55 -0.88 -9.13
C ALA A 318 15.47 -1.56 -10.17
N ALA A 319 16.23 -2.58 -9.77
CA ALA A 319 17.07 -3.33 -10.72
C ALA A 319 16.26 -4.04 -11.83
N MET A 320 15.04 -4.51 -11.51
CA MET A 320 14.16 -5.18 -12.47
C MET A 320 13.42 -4.22 -13.40
N LEU A 321 12.93 -3.09 -12.87
CA LEU A 321 11.95 -2.24 -13.56
C LEU A 321 12.49 -0.88 -14.01
N CYS A 322 13.65 -0.43 -13.49
CA CYS A 322 14.19 0.85 -13.89
C CYS A 322 14.45 0.86 -15.42
N PRO A 323 13.88 1.82 -16.17
CA PRO A 323 14.07 1.93 -17.61
C PRO A 323 15.49 2.39 -17.97
N ASN A 324 16.25 2.94 -17.02
CA ASN A 324 17.57 3.48 -17.23
C ASN A 324 18.67 2.52 -16.71
N PRO A 325 19.77 2.31 -17.47
CA PRO A 325 20.94 1.58 -16.97
C PRO A 325 21.66 2.33 -15.84
N ARG A 326 22.50 1.62 -15.08
CA ARG A 326 23.43 2.27 -14.16
C ARG A 326 24.50 3.03 -14.95
N GLU A 327 25.00 4.14 -14.42
CA GLU A 327 26.18 4.80 -14.97
C GLU A 327 27.35 3.79 -15.07
N GLY A 328 27.86 3.56 -16.28
CA GLY A 328 28.95 2.62 -16.56
C GLY A 328 28.54 1.26 -17.16
N GLU A 329 27.26 0.92 -17.18
CA GLU A 329 26.73 -0.21 -17.97
C GLU A 329 26.31 0.32 -19.36
N ALA A 330 27.27 0.53 -20.25
CA ALA A 330 26.97 0.86 -21.64
C ALA A 330 26.44 -0.37 -22.38
N THR A 331 25.18 -0.29 -22.81
CA THR A 331 24.44 -1.11 -23.80
C THR A 331 24.65 -2.63 -23.81
#